data_AF-A0A944BHY9-F1
#
_entry.id   AF-A0A944BHY9-F1
#
_cell.length_a   1.000
_cell.length_b   1.000
_cell.length_c   1.000
_cell.angle_alpha   90.00
_cell.angle_beta   90.00
_cell.angle_gamma   90.00
#
_symmetry.space_group_name_H-M   'P 1'
#
loop_
_entity.id
_entity.type
_entity.pdbx_description
1 polymer ?
#
loop_
_entity_poly.entity_id
_entity_poly.type
_entity_poly.pdbx_seq_one_letter_code
_entity_poly.pdbx_strand_id
1 'polypeptide(L)'
;MAKQFLTFICLIVTHACLLSANNDKPVIFYEDFGGNDIKDSEICTTPLKGCFYEHITDEESHSGSYSLRKIAFFNGNRSTRSQWYSQSDHTYDKDYTRGYFLQIDGSLIKEPFYIFNVDKIPSHSTLEFSIWVVNCYTAYQKEWFEEHFWKVQEPDFDIIIFDEKGKEIARHHVGPIKSDKTLYRIDDYTCSAKWEEITFEFTTTDISSIRVMFFNTGIRSPGNDYGIDDIRIYKKK
;
A
#
# COMPACT_ATOMS: atom_id res chain seq x y z
N MET A 1 45.63 2.53 21.83
CA MET A 1 44.65 2.55 20.73
C MET A 1 43.57 1.51 21.03
N ALA A 2 42.44 1.94 21.60
CA ALA A 2 41.30 1.06 21.89
C ALA A 2 40.24 1.26 20.81
N LYS A 3 39.85 0.17 20.13
CA LYS A 3 38.75 0.15 19.15
C LYS A 3 37.42 0.07 19.90
N GLN A 4 36.57 1.09 19.76
CA GLN A 4 35.18 1.02 20.19
C GLN A 4 34.38 0.15 19.21
N PHE A 5 33.77 -0.91 19.74
CA PHE A 5 32.71 -1.66 19.06
C PHE A 5 31.40 -0.90 19.27
N LEU A 6 30.79 -0.42 18.19
CA LEU A 6 29.43 0.12 18.22
C LEU A 6 28.46 -1.05 18.02
N THR A 7 27.79 -1.47 19.08
CA THR A 7 26.67 -2.40 19.04
C THR A 7 25.42 -1.63 18.59
N PHE A 8 24.95 -1.89 17.37
CA PHE A 8 23.65 -1.39 16.91
C PHE A 8 22.53 -2.16 17.63
N ILE A 9 21.83 -1.48 18.53
CA ILE A 9 20.58 -1.97 19.10
C ILE A 9 19.49 -1.73 18.06
N CYS A 10 19.02 -2.80 17.43
CA CYS A 10 17.83 -2.77 16.59
C CYS A 10 16.62 -2.57 17.51
N LEU A 11 16.03 -1.37 17.51
CA LEU A 11 14.76 -1.13 18.17
C LEU A 11 13.66 -1.81 17.33
N ILE A 12 13.16 -2.94 17.79
CA ILE A 12 11.93 -3.53 17.29
C ILE A 12 10.80 -2.73 17.92
N VAL A 13 10.14 -1.87 17.13
CA VAL A 13 8.88 -1.25 17.55
C VAL A 13 7.77 -2.26 17.28
N THR A 14 7.31 -2.95 18.32
CA THR A 14 6.06 -3.71 18.25
C THR A 14 4.91 -2.73 18.51
N HIS A 15 4.27 -2.23 17.46
CA HIS A 15 2.95 -1.60 17.61
C HIS A 15 1.92 -2.70 17.84
N ALA A 16 1.53 -2.91 19.09
CA ALA A 16 0.31 -3.63 19.42
C ALA A 16 -0.87 -2.68 19.12
N CYS A 17 -1.28 -2.60 17.86
CA CYS A 17 -2.52 -1.93 17.49
C CYS A 17 -3.69 -2.87 17.83
N LEU A 18 -4.72 -2.33 18.48
CA LEU A 18 -5.94 -3.05 18.84
C LEU A 18 -6.66 -3.49 17.56
N LEU A 19 -6.42 -4.72 17.13
CA LEU A 19 -7.10 -5.35 16.01
C LEU A 19 -8.61 -5.42 16.31
N SER A 20 -9.38 -4.72 15.48
CA SER A 20 -10.82 -4.87 15.36
C SER A 20 -11.17 -6.33 15.01
N ALA A 21 -12.28 -6.79 15.57
CA ALA A 21 -12.70 -8.18 15.67
C ALA A 21 -12.96 -8.84 14.31
N ASN A 22 -12.02 -9.67 13.86
CA ASN A 22 -12.35 -10.89 13.13
C ASN A 22 -11.59 -12.07 13.75
N ASN A 23 -12.37 -12.90 14.43
CA ASN A 23 -11.94 -13.95 15.35
C ASN A 23 -11.12 -15.06 14.64
N ASP A 24 -10.19 -15.63 15.41
CA ASP A 24 -9.63 -16.99 15.34
C ASP A 24 -8.29 -17.29 14.65
N LYS A 25 -7.70 -16.41 13.84
CA LYS A 25 -6.37 -16.67 13.24
C LYS A 25 -5.26 -15.91 13.97
N PRO A 26 -4.20 -16.58 14.48
CA PRO A 26 -3.05 -15.89 15.04
C PRO A 26 -2.38 -15.00 14.00
N VAL A 27 -2.35 -13.69 14.24
CA VAL A 27 -1.65 -12.70 13.42
C VAL A 27 -0.15 -12.84 13.65
N ILE A 28 0.59 -13.04 12.56
CA ILE A 28 2.06 -13.12 12.55
C ILE A 28 2.65 -11.75 12.26
N PHE A 29 2.02 -10.98 11.38
CA PHE A 29 2.46 -9.67 10.94
C PHE A 29 1.27 -8.75 10.71
N TYR A 30 1.44 -7.46 11.05
CA TYR A 30 0.51 -6.39 10.75
C TYR A 30 1.26 -5.09 10.45
N GLU A 31 0.84 -4.40 9.39
CA GLU A 31 1.27 -3.05 9.01
C GLU A 31 0.02 -2.22 8.70
N ASP A 32 -0.14 -1.12 9.43
CA ASP A 32 -1.22 -0.12 9.28
C ASP A 32 -0.67 1.26 8.89
N PHE A 33 0.63 1.34 8.60
CA PHE A 33 1.40 2.55 8.27
C PHE A 33 1.33 3.71 9.29
N GLY A 34 0.65 3.55 10.43
CA GLY A 34 0.57 4.52 11.51
C GLY A 34 -0.47 5.63 11.30
N GLY A 35 -0.12 6.87 11.67
CA GLY A 35 -1.01 8.04 11.52
C GLY A 35 -2.20 8.06 12.49
N ASN A 36 -2.17 7.24 13.53
CA ASN A 36 -3.28 6.99 14.44
C ASN A 36 -3.48 8.10 15.50
N ASP A 37 -2.52 9.02 15.67
CA ASP A 37 -2.72 10.20 16.51
C ASP A 37 -3.39 11.31 15.69
N ILE A 38 -4.43 11.90 16.26
CA ILE A 38 -5.14 13.05 15.68
C ILE A 38 -4.23 14.27 15.49
N LYS A 39 -3.08 14.31 16.16
CA LYS A 39 -2.06 15.36 16.01
C LYS A 39 -1.04 15.07 14.91
N ASP A 40 -1.01 13.84 14.38
CA ASP A 40 -0.16 13.52 13.23
C ASP A 40 -0.59 14.37 12.03
N SER A 41 0.38 14.79 11.23
CA SER A 41 0.12 15.56 10.02
C SER A 41 -0.73 14.77 9.03
N GLU A 42 -1.43 15.46 8.13
CA GLU A 42 -2.25 14.81 7.09
C GLU A 42 -1.40 13.96 6.14
N ILE A 43 -0.18 14.42 5.84
CA ILE A 43 0.85 13.70 5.09
C ILE A 43 2.01 13.40 6.04
N CYS A 44 2.45 12.15 6.12
CA CYS A 44 3.61 11.81 6.93
C CYS A 44 4.87 12.48 6.36
N THR A 45 5.68 13.09 7.23
CA THR A 45 6.96 13.69 6.82
C THR A 45 8.14 12.72 6.94
N THR A 46 7.91 11.54 7.53
CA THR A 46 8.94 10.51 7.71
C THR A 46 8.83 9.48 6.59
N PRO A 47 9.89 9.26 5.79
CA PRO A 47 9.88 8.24 4.75
C PRO A 47 9.60 6.84 5.31
N LEU A 48 8.76 6.07 4.61
CA LEU A 48 8.51 4.67 4.91
C LEU A 48 9.77 3.84 4.62
N LYS A 49 10.25 3.12 5.63
CA LYS A 49 11.40 2.24 5.47
C LYS A 49 11.07 1.12 4.49
N GLY A 50 11.94 0.92 3.50
CA GLY A 50 11.79 -0.15 2.51
C GLY A 50 10.95 0.24 1.31
N CYS A 51 10.48 1.48 1.21
CA CYS A 51 9.93 2.02 -0.02
C CYS A 51 11.05 2.60 -0.91
N PHE A 52 11.02 2.28 -2.20
CA PHE A 52 12.03 2.67 -3.20
C PHE A 52 11.63 3.88 -4.04
N TYR A 53 10.33 4.18 -4.07
CA TYR A 53 9.81 5.37 -4.72
C TYR A 53 10.23 6.63 -3.98
N GLU A 54 10.11 7.77 -4.64
CA GLU A 54 10.38 9.06 -4.03
C GLU A 54 9.31 9.40 -2.99
N HIS A 55 9.72 9.68 -1.75
CA HIS A 55 8.79 10.11 -0.71
C HIS A 55 8.44 11.59 -0.92
N ILE A 56 7.18 11.86 -1.23
CA ILE A 56 6.65 13.22 -1.38
C ILE A 56 5.90 13.62 -0.10
N THR A 57 6.18 14.82 0.39
CA THR A 57 5.54 15.38 1.61
C THR A 57 4.62 16.55 1.30
N ASP A 58 4.39 16.81 0.02
CA ASP A 58 3.59 17.92 -0.47
C ASP A 58 2.47 17.41 -1.40
N GLU A 59 1.92 18.33 -2.17
CA GLU A 59 0.80 18.11 -3.07
C GLU A 59 1.23 17.65 -4.48
N GLU A 60 2.53 17.62 -4.77
CA GLU A 60 3.05 17.28 -6.11
C GLU A 60 3.24 15.76 -6.21
N SER A 61 2.50 15.11 -7.12
CA SER A 61 2.71 13.71 -7.47
C SER A 61 3.36 13.58 -8.84
N HIS A 62 4.22 12.57 -8.98
CA HIS A 62 4.81 12.15 -10.23
C HIS A 62 5.07 10.65 -10.22
N SER A 63 5.21 10.07 -11.41
CA SER A 63 5.45 8.63 -11.55
C SER A 63 6.68 8.18 -10.78
N GLY A 64 6.53 7.12 -9.99
CA GLY A 64 7.59 6.61 -9.11
C GLY A 64 7.69 7.35 -7.78
N SER A 65 6.61 8.00 -7.34
CA SER A 65 6.51 8.64 -6.02
C SER A 65 5.50 7.92 -5.11
N TYR A 66 5.64 8.14 -3.80
CA TYR A 66 4.71 7.63 -2.79
C TYR A 66 4.55 8.61 -1.63
N SER A 67 3.49 8.42 -0.85
CA SER A 67 3.28 9.12 0.41
C SER A 67 2.42 8.30 1.37
N LEU A 68 2.58 8.55 2.66
CA LEU A 68 1.66 8.07 3.69
C LEU A 68 0.69 9.20 4.02
N ARG A 69 -0.61 8.98 3.86
CA ARG A 69 -1.62 10.05 4.00
C ARG A 69 -2.88 9.57 4.71
N LYS A 70 -3.56 10.50 5.39
CA LYS A 70 -4.91 10.28 5.95
C LYS A 70 -5.99 10.40 4.88
N ILE A 71 -5.75 11.25 3.88
CA ILE A 71 -6.63 11.47 2.73
C ILE A 71 -5.78 11.53 1.45
N ALA A 72 -6.18 10.82 0.39
CA ALA A 72 -5.60 10.98 -0.93
C ALA A 72 -5.90 12.37 -1.48
N PHE A 73 -4.97 12.82 -2.28
CA PHE A 73 -4.88 14.20 -2.74
C PHE A 73 -6.15 14.71 -3.46
N PHE A 74 -6.57 15.94 -3.12
CA PHE A 74 -7.45 16.79 -3.92
C PHE A 74 -6.80 18.17 -4.06
N ASN A 75 -6.43 18.58 -5.28
CA ASN A 75 -6.02 19.97 -5.51
C ASN A 75 -7.27 20.86 -5.54
N GLY A 76 -7.47 21.67 -4.51
CA GLY A 76 -8.52 22.69 -4.47
C GLY A 76 -8.40 23.76 -5.57
N ASN A 77 -7.30 23.78 -6.34
CA ASN A 77 -7.14 24.64 -7.49
C ASN A 77 -7.62 23.93 -8.77
N ARG A 78 -8.83 24.28 -9.21
CA ARG A 78 -9.50 23.80 -10.45
C ARG A 78 -8.66 23.89 -11.74
N SER A 79 -7.49 24.53 -11.71
CA SER A 79 -6.63 24.79 -12.86
C SER A 79 -5.46 23.82 -13.02
N THR A 80 -5.08 23.07 -11.97
CA THR A 80 -3.96 22.11 -12.01
C THR A 80 -4.49 20.69 -11.85
N ARG A 81 -4.50 19.99 -13.00
CA ARG A 81 -5.09 18.68 -13.32
C ARG A 81 -4.53 17.48 -12.52
N SER A 82 -4.47 17.55 -11.20
CA SER A 82 -4.16 16.35 -10.43
C SER A 82 -5.43 15.52 -10.26
N GLN A 83 -5.39 14.31 -10.83
CA GLN A 83 -6.54 13.46 -11.18
C GLN A 83 -6.90 12.45 -10.08
N TRP A 84 -6.57 12.74 -8.83
CA TRP A 84 -6.81 11.83 -7.71
C TRP A 84 -8.11 12.22 -7.04
N TYR A 85 -8.97 11.25 -6.73
CA TYR A 85 -10.13 11.47 -5.88
C TYR A 85 -9.78 11.20 -4.42
N SER A 86 -10.49 11.87 -3.52
CA SER A 86 -10.30 11.81 -2.07
C SER A 86 -10.51 10.39 -1.54
N GLN A 87 -9.44 9.71 -1.14
CA GLN A 87 -9.49 8.39 -0.54
C GLN A 87 -9.08 8.50 0.93
N SER A 88 -9.92 8.09 1.87
CA SER A 88 -9.44 7.89 3.25
C SER A 88 -8.80 6.53 3.43
N ASP A 89 -7.96 6.47 4.47
CA ASP A 89 -7.53 5.25 5.14
C ASP A 89 -8.65 4.21 5.27
N HIS A 90 -8.31 2.92 5.12
CA HIS A 90 -9.28 1.83 5.20
C HIS A 90 -9.69 1.56 6.65
N THR A 91 -8.74 1.61 7.59
CA THR A 91 -8.95 1.30 9.00
C THR A 91 -9.89 2.30 9.68
N TYR A 92 -9.75 3.58 9.34
CA TYR A 92 -10.52 4.70 9.87
C TYR A 92 -11.38 5.34 8.77
N ASP A 93 -12.21 4.54 8.09
CA ASP A 93 -13.06 5.01 7.00
C ASP A 93 -13.83 6.30 7.38
N LYS A 94 -13.64 7.35 6.58
CA LYS A 94 -14.22 8.70 6.75
C LYS A 94 -13.81 9.45 8.02
N ASP A 95 -12.86 8.94 8.78
CA ASP A 95 -12.18 9.69 9.82
C ASP A 95 -10.81 10.15 9.34
N TYR A 96 -10.82 11.31 8.71
CA TYR A 96 -9.65 11.97 8.14
C TYR A 96 -8.62 12.44 9.16
N THR A 97 -8.87 12.23 10.45
CA THR A 97 -7.93 12.61 11.51
C THR A 97 -7.03 11.45 11.93
N ARG A 98 -7.26 10.23 11.44
CA ARG A 98 -6.53 9.03 11.84
C ARG A 98 -6.25 8.09 10.66
N GLY A 99 -5.24 7.24 10.85
CA GLY A 99 -4.84 6.21 9.88
C GLY A 99 -4.03 6.79 8.73
N TYR A 100 -2.94 6.12 8.39
CA TYR A 100 -2.25 6.35 7.14
C TYR A 100 -2.46 5.14 6.25
N PHE A 101 -2.75 5.38 4.98
CA PHE A 101 -2.53 4.39 3.93
C PHE A 101 -1.34 4.81 3.07
N LEU A 102 -0.74 3.84 2.39
CA LEU A 102 0.34 4.08 1.45
C LEU A 102 -0.24 4.39 0.07
N GLN A 103 -0.19 5.67 -0.32
CA GLN A 103 -0.53 6.14 -1.66
C GLN A 103 0.67 6.01 -2.60
N ILE A 104 0.44 5.46 -3.79
CA ILE A 104 1.46 5.14 -4.79
C ILE A 104 1.08 5.73 -6.13
N ASP A 105 1.98 6.54 -6.70
CA ASP A 105 1.96 6.98 -8.11
C ASP A 105 2.91 6.06 -8.88
N GLY A 106 2.32 5.10 -9.60
CA GLY A 106 3.05 4.01 -10.21
C GLY A 106 4.08 4.49 -11.23
N SER A 107 5.26 3.86 -11.22
CA SER A 107 6.34 4.19 -12.15
C SER A 107 5.99 3.87 -13.60
N LEU A 108 6.64 4.60 -14.52
CA LEU A 108 6.60 4.32 -15.96
C LEU A 108 7.49 3.13 -16.35
N ILE A 109 8.20 2.54 -15.39
CA ILE A 109 8.97 1.30 -15.55
C ILE A 109 8.54 0.24 -14.54
N LYS A 110 8.84 -1.02 -14.86
CA LYS A 110 8.60 -2.14 -13.96
C LYS A 110 9.70 -2.22 -12.92
N GLU A 111 9.35 -2.05 -11.65
CA GLU A 111 10.33 -2.02 -10.58
C GLU A 111 9.69 -2.30 -9.20
N PRO A 112 10.48 -2.73 -8.20
CA PRO A 112 9.98 -2.84 -6.83
C PRO A 112 9.70 -1.45 -6.26
N PHE A 113 8.59 -1.30 -5.53
CA PHE A 113 8.27 -0.04 -4.86
C PHE A 113 8.24 -0.17 -3.34
N TYR A 114 7.93 -1.33 -2.77
CA TYR A 114 7.90 -1.52 -1.32
C TYR A 114 8.39 -2.92 -0.92
N ILE A 115 9.28 -2.99 0.07
CA ILE A 115 9.82 -4.25 0.61
C ILE A 115 9.86 -4.18 2.14
N PHE A 116 9.43 -5.25 2.79
CA PHE A 116 9.63 -5.46 4.22
C PHE A 116 9.98 -6.91 4.52
N ASN A 117 10.57 -7.14 5.70
CA ASN A 117 10.87 -8.48 6.19
C ASN A 117 9.90 -8.83 7.33
N VAL A 118 9.54 -10.11 7.41
CA VAL A 118 8.74 -10.66 8.50
C VAL A 118 9.54 -11.78 9.15
N ASP A 119 9.85 -11.61 10.42
CA ASP A 119 10.58 -12.59 11.23
C ASP A 119 9.61 -13.51 11.97
N LYS A 120 10.15 -14.56 12.61
CA LYS A 120 9.39 -15.53 13.42
C LYS A 120 8.28 -16.23 12.63
N ILE A 121 8.54 -16.46 11.35
CA ILE A 121 7.67 -17.22 10.47
C ILE A 121 7.69 -18.69 10.91
N PRO A 122 6.52 -19.32 11.13
CA PRO A 122 6.49 -20.73 11.47
C PRO A 122 6.90 -21.54 10.24
N SER A 123 7.87 -22.43 10.40
CA SER A 123 8.31 -23.36 9.36
C SER A 123 7.23 -24.39 9.04
N HIS A 124 7.26 -24.95 7.83
CA HIS A 124 6.34 -25.99 7.35
C HIS A 124 4.84 -25.67 7.59
N SER A 125 4.46 -24.40 7.45
CA SER A 125 3.10 -23.93 7.73
C SER A 125 2.51 -23.27 6.49
N THR A 126 1.23 -23.48 6.25
CA THR A 126 0.46 -22.66 5.30
C THR A 126 0.03 -21.38 6.00
N LEU A 127 0.39 -20.26 5.39
CA LEU A 127 0.06 -18.92 5.84
C LEU A 127 -0.87 -18.25 4.84
N GLU A 128 -1.67 -17.32 5.33
CA GLU A 128 -2.53 -16.46 4.53
C GLU A 128 -1.98 -15.04 4.59
N PHE A 129 -1.79 -14.43 3.43
CA PHE A 129 -1.49 -13.02 3.27
C PHE A 129 -2.79 -12.27 2.96
N SER A 130 -3.00 -11.10 3.56
CA SER A 130 -4.04 -10.17 3.13
C SER A 130 -3.55 -8.73 3.05
N ILE A 131 -4.20 -7.93 2.21
CA ILE A 131 -3.97 -6.50 2.05
C ILE A 131 -5.23 -5.84 1.51
N TRP A 132 -5.48 -4.59 1.91
CA TRP A 132 -6.51 -3.76 1.29
C TRP A 132 -5.92 -2.88 0.21
N VAL A 133 -6.57 -2.84 -0.94
CA VAL A 133 -6.13 -2.07 -2.10
C VAL A 133 -7.28 -1.22 -2.64
N VAL A 134 -6.94 -0.09 -3.24
CA VAL A 134 -7.93 0.77 -3.88
C VAL A 134 -7.34 1.46 -5.10
N ASN A 135 -8.13 1.54 -6.17
CA ASN A 135 -7.80 2.36 -7.32
C ASN A 135 -8.21 3.82 -7.05
N CYS A 136 -7.25 4.74 -7.04
CA CYS A 136 -7.50 6.16 -6.77
C CYS A 136 -8.04 6.91 -8.01
N TYR A 137 -8.17 6.22 -9.14
CA TYR A 137 -8.73 6.70 -10.39
C TYR A 137 -10.21 6.30 -10.52
N THR A 138 -11.08 7.26 -10.83
CA THR A 138 -12.53 6.97 -10.98
C THR A 138 -12.88 6.43 -12.36
N ALA A 139 -14.02 5.73 -12.44
CA ALA A 139 -14.54 5.27 -13.72
C ALA A 139 -14.85 6.42 -14.68
N TYR A 140 -15.30 7.56 -14.16
CA TYR A 140 -15.55 8.77 -14.94
C TYR A 140 -14.29 9.30 -15.61
N GLN A 141 -13.20 9.46 -14.86
CA GLN A 141 -11.93 9.93 -15.43
C GLN A 141 -11.40 8.93 -16.44
N LYS A 142 -11.52 7.64 -16.14
CA LYS A 142 -11.15 6.60 -17.07
C LYS A 142 -11.83 6.80 -18.42
N GLU A 143 -13.15 6.88 -18.42
CA GLU A 143 -13.94 7.09 -19.64
C GLU A 143 -13.56 8.42 -20.31
N TRP A 144 -13.47 9.51 -19.56
CA TRP A 144 -13.13 10.82 -20.11
C TRP A 144 -11.75 10.84 -20.77
N PHE A 145 -10.72 10.26 -20.13
CA PHE A 145 -9.37 10.17 -20.69
C PHE A 145 -9.29 9.25 -21.90
N GLU A 146 -9.98 8.11 -21.85
CA GLU A 146 -10.03 7.17 -22.97
C GLU A 146 -10.76 7.75 -24.18
N GLU A 147 -11.77 8.60 -23.97
CA GLU A 147 -12.51 9.30 -25.03
C GLU A 147 -11.71 10.46 -25.67
N HIS A 148 -10.91 11.20 -24.88
CA HIS A 148 -10.32 12.46 -25.32
C HIS A 148 -8.81 12.41 -25.56
N PHE A 149 -8.11 11.44 -24.98
CA PHE A 149 -6.64 11.40 -24.97
C PHE A 149 -6.09 10.02 -25.31
N TRP A 150 -5.95 9.15 -24.32
CA TRP A 150 -5.20 7.90 -24.43
C TRP A 150 -5.83 6.84 -23.53
N LYS A 151 -5.42 5.58 -23.72
CA LYS A 151 -5.83 4.48 -22.84
C LYS A 151 -5.27 4.66 -21.43
N VAL A 152 -6.15 4.60 -20.45
CA VAL A 152 -5.81 4.62 -19.02
C VAL A 152 -5.35 3.23 -18.61
N GLN A 153 -4.31 3.17 -17.79
CA GLN A 153 -3.83 1.91 -17.25
C GLN A 153 -4.28 1.83 -15.80
N GLU A 154 -5.11 0.84 -15.50
CA GLU A 154 -5.48 0.55 -14.12
C GLU A 154 -4.26 0.05 -13.34
N PRO A 155 -4.21 0.31 -12.01
CA PRO A 155 -3.16 -0.15 -11.13
C PRO A 155 -2.88 -1.63 -11.29
N ASP A 156 -1.62 -1.99 -11.46
CA ASP A 156 -1.21 -3.37 -11.67
C ASP A 156 0.15 -3.62 -11.00
N PHE A 157 0.21 -4.62 -10.12
CA PHE A 157 1.42 -5.01 -9.41
C PHE A 157 1.40 -6.49 -8.98
N ASP A 158 2.60 -7.00 -8.69
CA ASP A 158 2.81 -8.31 -8.08
C ASP A 158 3.18 -8.16 -6.60
N ILE A 159 2.72 -9.10 -5.78
CA ILE A 159 3.20 -9.34 -4.43
C ILE A 159 4.06 -10.61 -4.49
N ILE A 160 5.33 -10.50 -4.11
CA ILE A 160 6.32 -11.56 -4.24
C ILE A 160 6.90 -11.85 -2.86
N ILE A 161 6.89 -13.11 -2.46
CA ILE A 161 7.42 -13.55 -1.17
C ILE A 161 8.68 -14.37 -1.42
N PHE A 162 9.78 -13.97 -0.80
CA PHE A 162 11.05 -14.68 -0.80
C PHE A 162 11.34 -15.29 0.57
N ASP A 163 12.04 -16.41 0.59
CA ASP A 163 12.68 -16.89 1.80
C ASP A 163 13.90 -16.06 2.20
N GLU A 164 14.44 -16.33 3.38
CA GLU A 164 15.66 -15.72 3.92
C GLU A 164 16.92 -15.93 3.04
N LYS A 165 16.89 -16.88 2.09
CA LYS A 165 17.97 -17.15 1.13
C LYS A 165 17.75 -16.45 -0.22
N GLY A 166 16.66 -15.70 -0.36
CA GLY A 166 16.31 -14.98 -1.58
C GLY A 166 15.63 -15.84 -2.65
N LYS A 167 15.17 -17.05 -2.32
CA LYS A 167 14.37 -17.88 -3.22
C LYS A 167 12.92 -17.43 -3.16
N GLU A 168 12.30 -17.20 -4.31
CA GLU A 168 10.85 -16.95 -4.42
C GLU A 168 10.08 -18.20 -3.95
N ILE A 169 9.18 -18.02 -2.98
CA ILE A 169 8.31 -19.07 -2.45
C ILE A 169 6.84 -18.85 -2.81
N ALA A 170 6.45 -17.62 -3.13
CA ALA A 170 5.13 -17.31 -3.68
C ALA A 170 5.16 -16.01 -4.49
N ARG A 171 4.24 -15.93 -5.45
CA ARG A 171 3.92 -14.71 -6.20
C ARG A 171 2.42 -14.66 -6.42
N HIS A 172 1.84 -13.51 -6.15
CA HIS A 172 0.46 -13.21 -6.44
C HIS A 172 0.42 -11.97 -7.35
N HIS A 173 -0.19 -12.11 -8.51
CA HIS A 173 -0.46 -10.99 -9.40
C HIS A 173 -1.80 -10.38 -8.99
N VAL A 174 -1.80 -9.14 -8.51
CA VAL A 174 -3.02 -8.43 -8.10
C VAL A 174 -3.84 -8.07 -9.33
N GLY A 175 -3.16 -7.71 -10.43
CA GLY A 175 -3.80 -7.38 -11.71
C GLY A 175 -4.54 -6.06 -11.68
N PRO A 176 -5.19 -5.68 -12.80
CA PRO A 176 -5.76 -4.35 -12.94
C PRO A 176 -6.88 -4.13 -11.92
N ILE A 177 -6.60 -3.33 -10.88
CA ILE A 177 -7.57 -2.94 -9.87
C ILE A 177 -8.57 -2.00 -10.54
N LYS A 178 -9.84 -2.42 -10.61
CA LYS A 178 -10.85 -1.68 -11.37
C LYS A 178 -11.25 -0.39 -10.66
N SER A 179 -11.39 0.67 -11.44
CA SER A 179 -12.01 1.90 -10.96
C SER A 179 -13.47 1.64 -10.56
N ASP A 180 -13.91 2.15 -9.42
CA ASP A 180 -15.30 1.98 -8.96
C ASP A 180 -16.28 2.73 -9.89
N LYS A 181 -17.20 1.98 -10.50
CA LYS A 181 -18.24 2.51 -11.39
C LYS A 181 -19.48 3.04 -10.66
N THR A 182 -19.63 2.72 -9.38
CA THR A 182 -20.76 3.20 -8.58
C THR A 182 -20.66 4.69 -8.27
N LEU A 183 -19.47 5.27 -8.43
CA LEU A 183 -19.16 6.68 -8.20
C LEU A 183 -19.08 7.49 -9.51
N TYR A 184 -19.90 7.12 -10.50
CA TYR A 184 -19.83 7.56 -11.91
C TYR A 184 -19.82 9.08 -12.14
N ARG A 185 -20.38 9.88 -11.23
CA ARG A 185 -20.36 11.34 -11.27
C ARG A 185 -20.72 11.83 -9.89
N ILE A 186 -19.73 12.30 -9.15
CA ILE A 186 -19.99 12.90 -7.86
C ILE A 186 -19.26 14.24 -7.83
N ASP A 187 -20.06 15.27 -7.65
CA ASP A 187 -19.73 16.66 -7.36
C ASP A 187 -19.32 16.87 -5.89
N ASP A 188 -19.26 15.78 -5.13
CA ASP A 188 -19.02 15.72 -3.69
C ASP A 188 -17.62 15.17 -3.39
N TYR A 189 -16.92 15.93 -2.55
CA TYR A 189 -15.48 15.84 -2.27
C TYR A 189 -15.12 14.71 -1.28
N THR A 190 -16.00 13.71 -1.16
CA THR A 190 -15.94 12.67 -0.12
C THR A 190 -16.00 11.26 -0.70
N CYS A 191 -15.62 11.09 -1.97
CA CYS A 191 -15.80 9.84 -2.68
C CYS A 191 -14.59 8.92 -2.49
N SER A 192 -14.67 8.07 -1.46
CA SER A 192 -13.78 6.92 -1.32
C SER A 192 -14.14 5.89 -2.38
N ALA A 193 -13.23 5.62 -3.32
CA ALA A 193 -13.30 4.40 -4.11
C ALA A 193 -13.33 3.20 -3.14
N LYS A 194 -14.04 2.15 -3.54
CA LYS A 194 -14.22 0.98 -2.69
C LYS A 194 -12.88 0.26 -2.50
N TRP A 195 -12.43 0.19 -1.26
CA TRP A 195 -11.35 -0.69 -0.84
C TRP A 195 -11.72 -2.16 -1.10
N GLU A 196 -10.79 -2.93 -1.66
CA GLU A 196 -10.94 -4.35 -1.92
C GLU A 196 -9.85 -5.13 -1.16
N GLU A 197 -10.24 -6.19 -0.46
CA GLU A 197 -9.28 -7.07 0.20
C GLU A 197 -8.76 -8.12 -0.78
N ILE A 198 -7.44 -8.17 -0.92
CA ILE A 198 -6.74 -9.22 -1.67
C ILE A 198 -6.19 -10.22 -0.66
N THR A 199 -6.46 -11.51 -0.89
CA THR A 199 -5.96 -12.60 -0.05
C THR A 199 -5.34 -13.70 -0.90
N PHE A 200 -4.26 -14.30 -0.41
CA PHE A 200 -3.70 -15.52 -1.00
C PHE A 200 -2.91 -16.33 0.02
N GLU A 201 -2.69 -17.61 -0.29
CA GLU A 201 -1.99 -18.53 0.57
C GLU A 201 -0.58 -18.84 0.06
N PHE A 202 0.34 -19.07 0.99
CA PHE A 202 1.67 -19.57 0.69
C PHE A 202 2.14 -20.53 1.78
N THR A 203 2.98 -21.49 1.41
CA THR A 203 3.51 -22.49 2.35
C THR A 203 4.99 -22.26 2.58
N THR A 204 5.36 -22.25 3.86
CA THR A 204 6.75 -22.09 4.29
C THR A 204 7.45 -23.43 4.36
N THR A 205 8.78 -23.43 4.23
CA THR A 205 9.64 -24.60 4.41
C THR A 205 10.47 -24.44 5.68
N ASP A 206 11.70 -24.96 5.74
CA ASP A 206 12.68 -24.71 6.80
C ASP A 206 13.22 -23.26 6.75
N ILE A 207 12.36 -22.31 7.09
CA ILE A 207 12.66 -20.87 7.10
C ILE A 207 12.15 -20.24 8.40
N SER A 208 12.79 -19.14 8.81
CA SER A 208 12.45 -18.39 10.03
C SER A 208 12.02 -16.95 9.77
N SER A 209 12.30 -16.46 8.55
CA SER A 209 11.88 -15.15 8.07
C SER A 209 11.53 -15.21 6.58
N ILE A 210 10.72 -14.25 6.14
CA ILE A 210 10.42 -14.01 4.73
C ILE A 210 10.66 -12.54 4.40
N ARG A 211 10.84 -12.26 3.12
CA ARG A 211 10.80 -10.92 2.56
C ARG A 211 9.60 -10.81 1.64
N VAL A 212 8.77 -9.80 1.85
CA VAL A 212 7.66 -9.46 0.96
C VAL A 212 8.08 -8.27 0.11
N MET A 213 7.87 -8.37 -1.20
CA MET A 213 8.18 -7.34 -2.18
C MET A 213 6.96 -7.04 -3.02
N PHE A 214 6.66 -5.76 -3.15
CA PHE A 214 5.65 -5.24 -4.04
C PHE A 214 6.33 -4.70 -5.28
N PHE A 215 5.86 -5.14 -6.45
CA PHE A 215 6.52 -4.91 -7.72
C PHE A 215 5.53 -4.35 -8.73
N ASN A 216 5.73 -3.09 -9.12
CA ASN A 216 4.89 -2.41 -10.10
C ASN A 216 5.03 -3.07 -11.47
N THR A 217 3.91 -3.47 -12.06
CA THR A 217 3.85 -4.09 -13.40
C THR A 217 3.17 -3.19 -14.42
N GLY A 218 2.33 -2.25 -13.96
CA GLY A 218 1.79 -1.15 -14.77
C GLY A 218 2.88 -0.16 -15.17
N ILE A 219 2.97 0.19 -16.45
CA ILE A 219 4.03 1.07 -16.98
C ILE A 219 3.50 2.28 -17.76
N ARG A 220 2.19 2.49 -17.67
CA ARG A 220 1.50 3.53 -18.42
C ARG A 220 0.87 4.48 -17.42
N SER A 221 1.05 5.76 -17.67
CA SER A 221 0.27 6.82 -17.05
C SER A 221 -0.80 7.26 -18.05
N PRO A 222 -1.95 7.73 -17.57
CA PRO A 222 -2.42 7.90 -16.20
C PRO A 222 -3.19 6.67 -15.73
N GLY A 223 -3.45 6.66 -14.42
CA GLY A 223 -4.33 5.70 -13.75
C GLY A 223 -3.62 4.61 -12.98
N ASN A 224 -2.28 4.50 -13.07
CA ASN A 224 -1.49 3.52 -12.31
C ASN A 224 -1.28 4.00 -10.86
N ASP A 225 -2.38 4.44 -10.26
CA ASP A 225 -2.49 5.36 -9.15
C ASP A 225 -3.39 4.70 -8.09
N TYR A 226 -2.82 4.30 -6.95
CA TYR A 226 -3.52 3.42 -6.01
C TYR A 226 -3.10 3.63 -4.56
N GLY A 227 -3.96 3.17 -3.65
CA GLY A 227 -3.66 3.06 -2.23
C GLY A 227 -3.53 1.60 -1.83
N ILE A 228 -2.63 1.32 -0.88
CA ILE A 228 -2.61 0.06 -0.15
C ILE A 228 -2.64 0.32 1.36
N ASP A 229 -3.30 -0.56 2.10
CA ASP A 229 -3.46 -0.47 3.55
C ASP A 229 -3.54 -1.85 4.19
N ASP A 230 -3.34 -1.92 5.51
CA ASP A 230 -3.78 -3.02 6.34
C ASP A 230 -3.18 -4.39 5.98
N ILE A 231 -1.86 -4.44 5.76
CA ILE A 231 -1.16 -5.66 5.35
C ILE A 231 -1.08 -6.64 6.53
N ARG A 232 -1.55 -7.87 6.32
CA ARG A 232 -1.59 -8.90 7.37
C ARG A 232 -1.07 -10.24 6.88
N ILE A 233 -0.43 -10.98 7.80
CA ILE A 233 -0.07 -12.39 7.60
C ILE A 233 -0.59 -13.19 8.78
N TYR A 234 -1.28 -14.28 8.50
CA TYR A 234 -1.90 -15.13 9.50
C TYR A 234 -1.43 -16.57 9.38
N LYS A 235 -1.38 -17.27 10.51
CA LYS A 235 -1.30 -18.74 10.48
C LYS A 235 -2.67 -19.31 10.12
N LYS A 236 -2.75 -20.09 9.04
CA LYS A 236 -3.95 -20.85 8.72
C LYS A 236 -4.11 -22.00 9.73
N LYS A 237 -5.34 -22.23 10.19
CA LYS A 237 -5.68 -23.34 11.09
C LYS A 237 -5.48 -24.69 10.40
#